data_AF-A0AAV9G7H0-F1
#
_entry.id   AF-A0AAV9G7H0-F1
#
_cell.length_a   1.000
_cell.length_b   1.000
_cell.length_c   1.000
_cell.angle_alpha   90.00
_cell.angle_beta   90.00
_cell.angle_gamma   90.00
#
_symmetry.space_group_name_H-M   'P 1'
#
loop_
_entity.id
_entity.type
_entity.pdbx_description
1 polymer ?
#
loop_
_entity_poly.entity_id
_entity_poly.type
_entity_poly.pdbx_seq_one_letter_code
_entity_poly.pdbx_strand_id
1 'polypeptide(L)'
;MNPTLLNVFSTIHLLSYSTLLGTSLYQSFILTKLAYRSLPRSSFISLQKAVFPVYFRLQTGLLILSAVTVPPFGLPFGGWSLVTGRSKWDLIPFCVAGMSGALNLGVYEGRTRRLMLERVERDKRLRDSVATVYGAADSVERTEGPSDEMKRLNRLFSKNHAMCIHLNLVTMVAMLFYGWRLASRISIEVL
;
A
#
# COMPACT_ATOMS: atom_id res chain seq x y z
N MET A 1 -33.94 -11.27 -2.41
CA MET A 1 -33.34 -9.93 -2.62
C MET A 1 -33.75 -9.46 -4.01
N ASN A 2 -34.05 -8.18 -4.21
CA ASN A 2 -34.42 -7.64 -5.53
C ASN A 2 -33.25 -7.90 -6.53
N PRO A 3 -33.48 -8.51 -7.71
CA PRO A 3 -32.42 -8.82 -8.68
C PRO A 3 -31.61 -7.58 -9.09
N THR A 4 -32.23 -6.41 -9.14
CA THR A 4 -31.54 -5.14 -9.43
C THR A 4 -30.51 -4.79 -8.35
N LEU A 5 -30.84 -5.00 -7.07
CA LEU A 5 -29.91 -4.75 -5.96
C LEU A 5 -28.73 -5.74 -5.97
N LEU A 6 -28.99 -7.00 -6.31
CA LEU A 6 -27.94 -8.01 -6.44
C LEU A 6 -26.94 -7.65 -7.56
N ASN A 7 -27.43 -7.13 -8.69
CA ASN A 7 -26.60 -6.65 -9.79
C ASN A 7 -25.77 -5.43 -9.38
N VAL A 8 -26.38 -4.46 -8.67
CA VAL A 8 -25.66 -3.29 -8.16
C VAL A 8 -24.52 -3.72 -7.22
N PHE A 9 -24.77 -4.62 -6.27
CA PHE A 9 -23.71 -5.09 -5.37
C PHE A 9 -22.63 -5.87 -6.09
N SER A 10 -22.97 -6.71 -7.06
CA SER A 10 -22.00 -7.44 -7.87
C SER A 10 -21.11 -6.49 -8.67
N THR A 11 -21.68 -5.43 -9.24
CA THR A 11 -20.93 -4.38 -9.95
C THR A 11 -20.02 -3.61 -9.00
N ILE A 12 -20.51 -3.17 -7.84
CA ILE A 12 -19.68 -2.47 -6.84
C ILE A 12 -18.55 -3.39 -6.36
N HIS A 13 -18.84 -4.66 -6.10
CA HIS A 13 -17.85 -5.65 -5.70
C HIS A 13 -16.75 -5.78 -6.75
N LEU A 14 -17.13 -6.01 -8.01
CA LEU A 14 -16.18 -6.18 -9.10
C LEU A 14 -15.32 -4.93 -9.32
N LEU A 15 -15.93 -3.73 -9.30
CA LEU A 15 -15.20 -2.47 -9.44
C LEU A 15 -14.26 -2.22 -8.27
N SER A 16 -14.71 -2.46 -7.04
CA SER A 16 -13.90 -2.25 -5.82
C SER A 16 -12.72 -3.21 -5.78
N TYR A 17 -12.97 -4.49 -6.07
CA TYR A 17 -11.96 -5.54 -6.14
C TYR A 17 -10.92 -5.25 -7.22
N SER A 18 -11.38 -4.90 -8.43
CA SER A 18 -10.49 -4.62 -9.57
C SER A 18 -9.65 -3.37 -9.31
N THR A 19 -10.26 -2.33 -8.72
CA THR A 19 -9.54 -1.10 -8.34
C THR A 19 -8.51 -1.37 -7.25
N LEU A 20 -8.84 -2.20 -6.25
CA LEU A 20 -7.91 -2.60 -5.19
C LEU A 20 -6.68 -3.28 -5.78
N LEU A 21 -6.88 -4.26 -6.66
CA LEU A 21 -5.81 -5.03 -7.28
C LEU A 21 -4.96 -4.14 -8.20
N GLY A 22 -5.61 -3.38 -9.09
CA GLY A 22 -4.95 -2.49 -10.04
C GLY A 22 -4.13 -1.39 -9.35
N THR A 23 -4.71 -0.72 -8.35
CA THR A 23 -4.02 0.31 -7.57
C THR A 23 -2.83 -0.28 -6.80
N SER A 24 -2.99 -1.47 -6.21
CA SER A 24 -1.91 -2.12 -5.47
C SER A 24 -0.72 -2.47 -6.37
N LEU A 25 -1.00 -3.01 -7.57
CA LEU A 25 0.01 -3.34 -8.57
C LEU A 25 0.72 -2.08 -9.08
N TYR A 26 -0.06 -1.10 -9.54
CA TYR A 26 0.47 0.12 -10.13
C TYR A 26 1.31 0.91 -9.12
N GLN A 27 0.78 1.16 -7.91
CA GLN A 27 1.48 1.93 -6.90
C GLN A 27 2.78 1.25 -6.45
N SER A 28 2.71 -0.04 -6.13
CA SER A 28 3.83 -0.74 -5.47
C SER A 28 4.97 -1.08 -6.42
N PHE A 29 4.66 -1.51 -7.65
CA PHE A 29 5.66 -2.04 -8.57
C PHE A 29 6.01 -1.10 -9.72
N ILE A 30 5.07 -0.26 -10.16
CA ILE A 30 5.27 0.63 -11.30
C ILE A 30 5.65 2.03 -10.80
N LEU A 31 4.73 2.73 -10.14
CA LEU A 31 4.91 4.12 -9.74
C LEU A 31 6.09 4.31 -8.77
N THR A 32 6.21 3.45 -7.75
CA THR A 32 7.30 3.56 -6.77
C THR A 32 8.67 3.36 -7.43
N LYS A 33 8.79 2.39 -8.34
CA LYS A 33 10.06 2.12 -9.06
C LYS A 33 10.40 3.24 -10.03
N LEU A 34 9.40 3.75 -10.76
CA LEU A 34 9.58 4.88 -11.67
C LEU A 34 9.99 6.13 -10.90
N ALA A 35 9.27 6.49 -9.83
CA ALA A 35 9.58 7.64 -8.99
C ALA A 35 10.98 7.53 -8.36
N TYR A 36 11.38 6.33 -7.92
CA TYR A 36 12.72 6.12 -7.35
C TYR A 36 13.84 6.34 -8.38
N ARG A 37 13.62 5.99 -9.65
CA ARG A 37 14.60 6.20 -10.72
C ARG A 37 14.60 7.63 -11.26
N SER A 38 13.44 8.28 -11.29
CA SER A 38 13.27 9.59 -11.94
C SER A 38 13.44 10.78 -11.00
N LEU A 39 13.39 10.59 -9.68
CA LEU A 39 13.44 11.69 -8.72
C LEU A 39 14.72 11.66 -7.87
N PRO A 40 15.29 12.84 -7.55
CA PRO A 40 16.25 12.96 -6.47
C PRO A 40 15.69 12.38 -5.17
N ARG A 41 16.57 11.80 -4.36
CA ARG A 41 16.19 11.05 -3.15
C ARG A 41 15.30 11.82 -2.18
N SER A 42 15.55 13.12 -2.01
CA SER A 42 14.74 14.00 -1.14
C SER A 42 13.31 14.16 -1.66
N SER A 43 13.17 14.43 -2.96
CA SER A 43 11.86 14.54 -3.64
C SER A 43 11.08 13.23 -3.62
N PHE A 44 11.76 12.09 -3.82
CA PHE A 44 11.14 10.77 -3.67
C PHE A 44 10.59 10.56 -2.26
N ILE A 45 11.38 10.87 -1.22
CA ILE A 45 10.94 10.76 0.18
C ILE A 45 9.71 11.66 0.43
N SER A 46 9.73 12.90 -0.07
CA SER A 46 8.61 13.83 0.08
C SER A 46 7.33 13.29 -0.58
N LEU A 47 7.44 12.77 -1.80
CA LEU A 47 6.32 12.13 -2.51
C LEU A 47 5.77 10.93 -1.73
N GLN A 48 6.64 10.05 -1.24
CA GLN A 48 6.22 8.85 -0.49
C GLN A 48 5.53 9.22 0.82
N LYS A 49 5.97 10.28 1.52
CA LYS A 49 5.27 10.81 2.72
C LYS A 49 3.82 11.21 2.43
N ALA A 50 3.57 11.82 1.29
CA ALA A 50 2.24 12.26 0.89
C ALA A 50 1.37 11.09 0.40
N VAL A 51 1.96 10.16 -0.36
CA VAL A 51 1.21 9.08 -1.02
C VAL A 51 0.86 7.94 -0.07
N PHE A 52 1.75 7.54 0.83
CA PHE A 52 1.51 6.41 1.75
C PHE A 52 0.19 6.48 2.55
N PRO A 53 -0.14 7.57 3.27
CA PRO A 53 -1.38 7.62 4.04
C PRO A 53 -2.62 7.50 3.16
N VAL A 54 -2.61 8.13 1.97
CA VAL A 54 -3.74 8.06 1.03
C VAL A 54 -3.87 6.65 0.48
N TYR A 55 -2.76 6.06 0.03
CA TYR A 55 -2.72 4.73 -0.55
C TYR A 55 -3.19 3.65 0.43
N PHE A 56 -2.65 3.59 1.66
CA PHE A 56 -3.02 2.54 2.61
C PHE A 56 -4.48 2.64 3.08
N ARG A 57 -5.01 3.87 3.20
CA ARG A 57 -6.44 4.09 3.48
C ARG A 57 -7.32 3.63 2.32
N LEU A 58 -6.95 3.96 1.09
CA LEU A 58 -7.66 3.50 -0.11
C LEU A 58 -7.63 1.97 -0.22
N GLN A 59 -6.46 1.35 -0.03
CA GLN A 59 -6.31 -0.10 -0.05
C GLN A 59 -7.19 -0.77 1.00
N THR A 60 -7.19 -0.26 2.24
CA THR A 60 -8.01 -0.79 3.33
C THR A 60 -9.51 -0.58 3.05
N GLY A 61 -9.90 0.61 2.61
CA GLY A 61 -11.29 0.94 2.29
C GLY A 61 -11.84 0.08 1.15
N LEU A 62 -11.07 -0.09 0.07
CA LEU A 62 -11.45 -0.94 -1.07
C LEU A 62 -11.51 -2.42 -0.68
N LEU A 63 -10.63 -2.89 0.21
CA LEU A 63 -10.68 -4.26 0.73
C LEU A 63 -11.96 -4.50 1.54
N ILE A 64 -12.30 -3.59 2.45
CA ILE A 64 -13.54 -3.67 3.24
C ILE A 64 -14.75 -3.60 2.31
N LEU A 65 -14.77 -2.64 1.38
CA LEU A 65 -15.86 -2.47 0.43
C LEU A 65 -16.06 -3.73 -0.43
N SER A 66 -14.97 -4.34 -0.89
CA SER A 66 -15.02 -5.61 -1.61
C SER A 66 -15.57 -6.74 -0.74
N ALA A 67 -15.16 -6.83 0.53
CA ALA A 67 -15.62 -7.87 1.45
C ALA A 67 -17.12 -7.76 1.78
N VAL A 68 -17.64 -6.55 1.98
CA VAL A 68 -19.05 -6.33 2.35
C VAL A 68 -20.02 -6.38 1.16
N THR A 69 -19.51 -6.33 -0.07
CA THR A 69 -20.32 -6.39 -1.29
C THR A 69 -20.30 -7.77 -1.96
N VAL A 70 -19.67 -8.77 -1.33
CA VAL A 70 -19.61 -10.16 -1.85
C VAL A 70 -21.04 -10.72 -2.05
N PRO A 71 -21.38 -11.16 -3.28
CA PRO A 71 -22.66 -11.82 -3.55
C PRO A 71 -22.80 -13.19 -2.83
N PRO A 72 -24.02 -13.69 -2.57
CA PRO A 72 -25.32 -13.12 -2.94
C PRO A 72 -25.91 -12.15 -1.91
N PHE A 73 -25.26 -11.95 -0.76
CA PHE A 73 -25.89 -11.30 0.39
C PHE A 73 -25.68 -9.79 0.51
N GLY A 74 -24.79 -9.16 -0.28
CA GLY A 74 -24.69 -7.69 -0.40
C GLY A 74 -24.56 -6.92 0.92
N LEU A 75 -24.63 -5.60 0.92
CA LEU A 75 -24.64 -4.86 2.19
C LEU A 75 -25.97 -5.10 2.95
N PRO A 76 -25.96 -5.28 4.29
CA PRO A 76 -24.83 -5.33 5.23
C PRO A 76 -24.26 -6.74 5.49
N PHE A 77 -24.81 -7.78 4.86
CA PHE A 77 -24.51 -9.19 5.14
C PHE A 77 -23.49 -9.82 4.17
N GLY A 78 -22.79 -9.07 3.34
CA GLY A 78 -21.86 -9.61 2.34
C GLY A 78 -20.63 -10.25 3.00
N GLY A 79 -20.18 -9.71 4.14
CA GLY A 79 -19.20 -10.38 4.99
C GLY A 79 -19.72 -11.71 5.56
N TRP A 80 -21.04 -11.80 5.80
CA TRP A 80 -21.70 -13.06 6.16
C TRP A 80 -21.65 -14.06 5.01
N SER A 81 -21.69 -13.62 3.75
CA SER A 81 -21.46 -14.47 2.56
C SER A 81 -20.07 -15.11 2.57
N LEU A 82 -19.03 -14.38 3.02
CA LEU A 82 -17.68 -14.93 3.15
C LEU A 82 -17.57 -15.98 4.26
N VAL A 83 -18.33 -15.83 5.35
CA VAL A 83 -18.28 -16.71 6.52
C VAL A 83 -19.22 -17.92 6.39
N THR A 84 -20.39 -17.75 5.78
CA THR A 84 -21.45 -18.76 5.67
C THR A 84 -21.66 -19.30 4.27
N GLY A 85 -21.00 -18.71 3.27
CA GLY A 85 -21.08 -19.16 1.89
C GLY A 85 -20.50 -20.55 1.68
N ARG A 86 -20.83 -21.14 0.52
CA ARG A 86 -20.44 -22.51 0.12
C ARG A 86 -18.94 -22.81 0.17
N SER A 87 -18.05 -21.83 0.32
CA SER A 87 -16.61 -22.06 0.35
C SER A 87 -15.84 -21.10 1.27
N LYS A 88 -15.54 -21.57 2.49
CA LYS A 88 -14.65 -20.93 3.48
C LYS A 88 -13.29 -20.48 2.93
N TRP A 89 -12.85 -21.06 1.82
CA TRP A 89 -11.62 -20.70 1.12
C TRP A 89 -11.59 -19.28 0.55
N ASP A 90 -12.74 -18.61 0.37
CA ASP A 90 -12.77 -17.22 -0.11
C ASP A 90 -12.46 -16.22 1.01
N LEU A 91 -12.66 -16.60 2.28
CA LEU A 91 -12.34 -15.77 3.44
C LEU A 91 -10.83 -15.62 3.64
N ILE A 92 -10.06 -16.66 3.31
CA ILE A 92 -8.61 -16.70 3.54
C ILE A 92 -7.90 -15.53 2.85
N PRO A 93 -8.12 -15.25 1.54
CA PRO A 93 -7.58 -14.07 0.88
C PRO A 93 -7.86 -12.75 1.58
N PHE A 94 -9.10 -12.53 2.02
CA PHE A 94 -9.49 -11.29 2.70
C PHE A 94 -8.85 -11.17 4.08
N CYS A 95 -8.71 -12.27 4.83
CA CYS A 95 -8.00 -12.27 6.11
C CYS A 95 -6.51 -11.98 5.92
N VAL A 96 -5.86 -12.63 4.95
CA VAL A 96 -4.43 -12.43 4.65
C VAL A 96 -4.18 -10.99 4.18
N ALA A 97 -4.99 -10.48 3.26
CA ALA A 97 -4.93 -9.11 2.79
C ALA A 97 -5.23 -8.10 3.91
N GLY A 98 -6.21 -8.40 4.77
CA GLY A 98 -6.61 -7.56 5.89
C GLY A 98 -5.52 -7.47 6.96
N MET A 99 -4.93 -8.60 7.36
CA MET A 99 -3.79 -8.62 8.29
C MET A 99 -2.58 -7.89 7.71
N SER A 100 -2.24 -8.15 6.45
CA SER A 100 -1.11 -7.50 5.79
C SER A 100 -1.32 -5.97 5.66
N GLY A 101 -2.52 -5.55 5.30
CA GLY A 101 -2.93 -4.15 5.23
C GLY A 101 -2.94 -3.47 6.60
N ALA A 102 -3.43 -4.14 7.65
CA ALA A 102 -3.43 -3.64 9.01
C ALA A 102 -2.01 -3.44 9.56
N LEU A 103 -1.09 -4.38 9.27
CA LEU A 103 0.32 -4.22 9.61
C LEU A 103 0.95 -3.05 8.86
N ASN A 104 0.64 -2.90 7.57
CA ASN A 104 1.11 -1.77 6.76
C ASN A 104 0.63 -0.42 7.31
N LEU A 105 -0.67 -0.28 7.57
CA LEU A 105 -1.29 0.95 8.06
C LEU A 105 -0.88 1.26 9.52
N GLY A 106 -0.96 0.28 10.41
CA GLY A 106 -0.77 0.48 11.85
C GLY A 106 0.70 0.55 12.29
N VAL A 107 1.58 -0.23 11.65
CA VAL A 107 2.98 -0.37 12.09
C VAL A 107 3.93 0.34 11.14
N TYR A 108 3.89 -0.02 9.86
CA TYR A 108 4.94 0.40 8.93
C TYR A 108 4.73 1.80 8.36
N GLU A 109 3.49 2.27 8.20
CA GLU A 109 3.21 3.65 7.79
C GLU A 109 3.78 4.64 8.82
N GLY A 110 3.40 4.49 10.08
CA GLY A 110 3.86 5.38 11.16
C GLY A 110 5.37 5.35 11.34
N ARG A 111 6.00 4.17 11.30
CA ARG A 111 7.46 4.03 11.42
C ARG A 111 8.20 4.63 10.23
N THR A 112 7.72 4.40 9.01
CA THR A 112 8.38 4.92 7.81
C THR A 112 8.24 6.44 7.76
N ARG A 113 7.08 7.00 8.15
CA ARG A 113 6.87 8.45 8.22
C ARG A 113 7.79 9.12 9.23
N ARG A 114 7.93 8.58 10.44
CA ARG A 114 8.82 9.09 11.49
C ARG A 114 10.27 9.13 11.02
N LEU A 115 10.79 8.02 10.48
CA LEU A 115 12.16 7.96 9.96
C LEU A 115 12.40 8.92 8.79
N MET A 116 11.39 9.14 7.95
CA MET A 116 11.48 10.11 6.86
C MET A 116 11.46 11.57 7.37
N LEU A 117 10.79 11.87 8.49
CA LEU A 117 10.80 13.20 9.12
C LEU A 117 12.14 13.48 9.80
N GLU A 118 12.60 12.55 10.64
CA GLU A 118 13.90 12.64 11.34
C GLU A 118 15.06 12.89 10.36
N ARG A 119 15.00 12.27 9.17
CA ARG A 119 15.98 12.53 8.09
C ARG A 119 15.96 13.94 7.55
N VAL A 120 14.76 14.46 7.27
CA VAL A 120 14.62 15.80 6.67
C VAL A 120 15.06 16.86 7.66
N GLU A 121 14.70 16.71 8.94
CA GLU A 121 15.17 17.59 10.00
C GLU A 121 16.69 17.55 10.14
N ARG A 122 17.30 16.36 10.04
CA ARG A 122 18.75 16.23 10.14
C ARG A 122 19.48 16.80 8.92
N ASP A 123 18.98 16.57 7.70
CA ASP A 123 19.55 17.18 6.49
C ASP A 123 19.52 18.70 6.57
N LYS A 124 18.40 19.26 7.07
CA LYS A 124 18.28 20.69 7.32
C LYS A 124 19.28 21.19 8.38
N ARG A 125 19.39 20.52 9.54
CA ARG A 125 20.34 20.89 10.60
C ARG A 125 21.80 20.86 10.13
N LEU A 126 22.17 19.86 9.32
CA LEU A 126 23.51 19.77 8.72
C LEU A 126 23.77 20.96 7.80
N ARG A 127 22.85 21.27 6.88
CA ARG A 127 22.95 22.43 5.98
C ARG A 127 23.05 23.75 6.76
N ASP A 128 22.22 23.95 7.77
CA ASP A 128 22.22 25.15 8.61
C ASP A 128 23.54 25.29 9.40
N SER A 129 24.05 24.19 9.97
CA SER A 129 25.32 24.18 10.70
C SER A 129 26.51 24.51 9.80
N VAL A 130 26.55 23.99 8.58
CA VAL A 130 27.65 24.27 7.65
C VAL A 130 27.56 25.69 7.08
N ALA A 131 26.35 26.17 6.79
CA ALA A 131 26.14 27.57 6.39
C ALA A 131 26.64 28.55 7.48
N THR A 132 26.46 28.21 8.75
CA THR A 132 26.91 29.02 9.90
C THR A 132 28.44 28.97 10.10
N VAL A 133 29.08 27.83 9.84
CA VAL A 133 30.52 27.62 10.11
C VAL A 133 31.41 28.03 8.94
N TYR A 134 30.99 27.81 7.69
CA TYR A 134 31.85 27.97 6.51
C TYR A 134 31.40 29.08 5.56
N GLY A 135 30.25 29.73 5.78
CA GLY A 135 29.76 30.84 4.95
C GLY A 135 29.44 30.47 3.48
N ALA A 136 29.63 29.21 3.09
CA ALA A 136 29.39 28.69 1.77
C ALA A 136 28.52 27.43 1.88
N ALA A 137 27.25 27.55 1.52
CA ALA A 137 26.29 26.43 1.52
C ALA A 137 26.62 25.33 0.49
N ASP A 138 27.63 25.56 -0.36
CA ASP A 138 27.93 24.79 -1.56
C ASP A 138 29.08 23.76 -1.38
N SER A 139 29.75 23.73 -0.22
CA SER A 139 30.91 22.85 0.01
C SER A 139 30.59 21.53 0.72
N VAL A 140 29.33 21.29 1.11
CA VAL A 140 28.94 20.10 1.91
C VAL A 140 29.03 18.80 1.13
N GLU A 141 28.79 18.81 -0.18
CA GLU A 141 28.65 17.56 -0.94
C GLU A 141 29.97 16.80 -1.12
N ARG A 142 31.13 17.45 -0.88
CA ARG A 142 32.44 16.94 -1.31
C ARG A 142 33.36 16.38 -0.21
N THR A 143 33.14 16.66 1.08
CA THR A 143 34.21 16.39 2.07
C THR A 143 33.90 15.32 3.12
N GLU A 144 32.63 15.07 3.46
CA GLU A 144 32.30 14.03 4.45
C GLU A 144 31.15 13.15 3.97
N GLY A 145 31.46 11.87 3.73
CA GLY A 145 30.43 10.86 3.46
C GLY A 145 29.39 10.79 4.59
N PRO A 146 28.23 10.16 4.36
CA PRO A 146 27.15 10.14 5.35
C PRO A 146 27.65 9.61 6.70
N SER A 147 27.51 10.42 7.75
CA SER A 147 27.78 10.06 9.16
C SER A 147 27.20 8.67 9.49
N ASP A 148 27.84 7.90 10.37
CA ASP A 148 27.42 6.53 10.70
C ASP A 148 25.97 6.45 11.21
N GLU A 149 25.49 7.52 11.85
CA GLU A 149 24.09 7.65 12.24
C GLU A 149 23.15 7.82 11.04
N MET A 150 23.57 8.56 10.00
CA MET A 150 22.84 8.67 8.72
C MET A 150 22.82 7.33 7.97
N LYS A 151 23.92 6.56 8.00
CA LYS A 151 23.96 5.19 7.46
C LYS A 151 22.98 4.26 8.20
N ARG A 152 22.94 4.34 9.53
CA ARG A 152 21.99 3.59 10.36
C ARG A 152 20.55 3.94 10.00
N LEU A 153 20.25 5.24 9.92
CA LEU A 153 18.93 5.72 9.54
C LEU A 153 18.57 5.23 8.14
N ASN A 154 19.50 5.32 7.17
CA ASN A 154 19.43 4.76 5.80
C ASN A 154 18.97 3.30 5.77
N ARG A 155 19.63 2.47 6.58
CA ARG A 155 19.32 1.04 6.71
C ARG A 155 17.94 0.79 7.30
N LEU A 156 17.53 1.54 8.32
CA LEU A 156 16.22 1.37 8.98
C LEU A 156 15.05 1.69 8.03
N PHE A 157 15.14 2.77 7.27
CA PHE A 157 14.13 3.09 6.26
C PHE A 157 14.10 2.05 5.15
N SER A 158 15.25 1.62 4.63
CA SER A 158 15.31 0.62 3.57
C SER A 158 14.64 -0.68 4.02
N LYS A 159 14.92 -1.10 5.27
CA LYS A 159 14.26 -2.27 5.89
C LYS A 159 12.75 -2.08 6.02
N ASN A 160 12.28 -0.94 6.55
CA ASN A 160 10.85 -0.70 6.73
C ASN A 160 10.12 -0.56 5.39
N HIS A 161 10.72 0.12 4.41
CA HIS A 161 10.18 0.23 3.06
C HIS A 161 10.11 -1.12 2.35
N ALA A 162 11.15 -1.95 2.48
CA ALA A 162 11.13 -3.32 1.97
C ALA A 162 9.98 -4.12 2.59
N MET A 163 9.77 -4.03 3.91
CA MET A 163 8.65 -4.72 4.56
C MET A 163 7.28 -4.27 4.01
N CYS A 164 7.07 -2.97 3.75
CA CYS A 164 5.85 -2.49 3.11
C CYS A 164 5.61 -3.13 1.73
N ILE A 165 6.66 -3.22 0.91
CA ILE A 165 6.59 -3.84 -0.42
C ILE A 165 6.21 -5.32 -0.31
N HIS A 166 6.82 -6.05 0.62
CA HIS A 166 6.52 -7.48 0.81
C HIS A 166 5.08 -7.70 1.29
N LEU A 167 4.60 -6.90 2.25
CA LEU A 167 3.22 -6.98 2.70
C LEU A 167 2.23 -6.61 1.59
N ASN A 168 2.54 -5.61 0.76
CA ASN A 168 1.72 -5.31 -0.42
C ASN A 168 1.74 -6.45 -1.45
N LEU A 169 2.88 -7.12 -1.65
CA LEU A 169 2.98 -8.29 -2.53
C LEU A 169 2.11 -9.43 -2.00
N VAL A 170 2.15 -9.71 -0.69
CA VAL A 170 1.30 -10.73 -0.05
C VAL A 170 -0.19 -10.40 -0.25
N THR A 171 -0.59 -9.14 -0.01
CA THR A 171 -1.96 -8.67 -0.31
C THR A 171 -2.32 -8.90 -1.78
N MET A 172 -1.43 -8.55 -2.72
CA MET A 172 -1.68 -8.71 -4.15
C MET A 172 -1.86 -10.18 -4.54
N VAL A 173 -0.98 -11.08 -4.07
CA VAL A 173 -1.08 -12.52 -4.35
C VAL A 173 -2.37 -13.11 -3.76
N ALA A 174 -2.75 -12.72 -2.54
CA ALA A 174 -4.00 -13.12 -1.93
C ALA A 174 -5.21 -12.67 -2.78
N MET A 175 -5.24 -11.41 -3.21
CA MET A 175 -6.33 -10.89 -4.03
C MET A 175 -6.34 -11.46 -5.46
N LEU A 176 -5.19 -11.82 -6.04
CA LEU A 176 -5.12 -12.56 -7.31
C LEU A 176 -5.73 -13.95 -7.18
N PHE A 177 -5.41 -14.67 -6.11
CA PHE A 177 -6.00 -15.98 -5.81
C PHE A 177 -7.52 -15.87 -5.63
N TYR A 178 -8.01 -14.82 -4.95
CA TYR A 178 -9.43 -14.54 -4.87
C TYR A 178 -10.05 -14.29 -6.26
N GLY A 179 -9.39 -13.49 -7.10
CA GLY A 179 -9.84 -13.22 -8.47
C GLY A 179 -9.96 -14.46 -9.33
N TRP A 180 -9.00 -15.37 -9.23
CA TRP A 180 -9.05 -16.67 -9.90
C TRP A 180 -10.30 -17.47 -9.50
N ARG A 181 -10.59 -17.50 -8.20
CA ARG A 181 -11.77 -18.19 -7.66
C ARG A 181 -13.07 -17.50 -8.05
N LEU A 182 -13.08 -16.17 -8.09
CA LEU A 182 -14.21 -15.40 -8.58
C LEU A 182 -14.48 -15.72 -10.06
N ALA A 183 -13.44 -15.71 -10.90
CA ALA A 183 -13.53 -16.04 -12.32
C ALA A 183 -14.05 -17.46 -12.56
N SER A 184 -13.62 -18.46 -11.77
CA SER A 184 -14.11 -19.84 -11.90
C SER A 184 -15.62 -20.03 -11.64
N ARG A 185 -16.29 -19.00 -11.10
CA ARG A 185 -17.73 -19.02 -10.80
C ARG A 185 -18.54 -18.16 -11.76
N ILE A 186 -17.87 -17.40 -12.62
CA ILE A 186 -18.54 -16.69 -13.70
C ILE A 186 -18.88 -17.74 -14.75
N SER A 187 -20.17 -18.04 -14.90
CA SER A 187 -20.66 -18.87 -15.99
C SER A 187 -20.41 -18.13 -17.30
N ILE A 188 -19.33 -18.46 -18.00
CA ILE A 188 -19.14 -18.05 -19.38
C ILE A 188 -19.93 -19.05 -20.20
N GLU A 189 -21.15 -18.68 -20.61
CA GLU A 189 -21.85 -19.40 -21.67
C GLU A 189 -21.01 -19.22 -22.94
N VAL A 190 -20.29 -20.28 -23.32
CA VAL A 190 -19.60 -20.34 -24.60
C VAL A 190 -20.69 -20.62 -25.64
N LEU A 191 -21.01 -19.57 -26.41
CA LEU A 191 -21.91 -19.63 -27.58
C LEU A 191 -21.40 -20.62 -28.63
#